data_AF-A0A932RPC1-F1
#
_entry.id   AF-A0A932RPC1-F1
#
_cell.length_a   1.000
_cell.length_b   1.000
_cell.length_c   1.000
_cell.angle_alpha   90.00
_cell.angle_beta   90.00
_cell.angle_gamma   90.00
#
_symmetry.space_group_name_H-M   'P 1'
#
loop_
_entity.id
_entity.type
_entity.pdbx_description
1 polymer ?
#
loop_
_entity_poly.entity_id
_entity_poly.type
_entity_poly.pdbx_seq_one_letter_code
_entity_poly.pdbx_strand_id
1 'polypeptide(L)'
;MRTVIEIRHYVTRSGKDVFDDWLSQLADTRAQAKIASRINRLAAGNFGDCRPLRQGVSELRIDWGPGYRVYYAVLGRVCVLLLCGGDKRNSRRTLTGHSNTSRTTKKGPDTMKRKASSSHDETMVRRLRKDPGFAAEYLKAALEDGDEPRVLLIALRHLAQVQGIARVAKAAGIERESLYRALSAHGNPRLSTLVAVTRAIGLKLTVKAA
;
A
#
# COMPACT_ATOMS: atom_id res chain seq x y z
N MET A 1 -0.66 20.15 8.65
CA MET A 1 -0.23 18.74 8.41
C MET A 1 -1.32 18.01 7.65
N ARG A 2 -0.98 17.11 6.72
CA ARG A 2 -1.96 16.33 5.95
C ARG A 2 -2.50 15.15 6.78
N THR A 3 -3.81 14.96 6.72
CA THR A 3 -4.54 13.91 7.45
C THR A 3 -4.22 12.53 6.88
N VAL A 4 -3.99 11.56 7.76
CA VAL A 4 -3.77 10.15 7.38
C VAL A 4 -5.05 9.57 6.80
N ILE A 5 -4.91 8.84 5.70
CA ILE A 5 -6.00 8.17 5.00
C ILE A 5 -5.85 6.66 5.16
N GLU A 6 -6.92 6.01 5.59
CA GLU A 6 -6.97 4.56 5.66
C GLU A 6 -7.13 3.99 4.26
N ILE A 7 -6.16 3.19 3.80
CA ILE A 7 -6.23 2.55 2.49
C ILE A 7 -6.84 1.16 2.63
N ARG A 8 -7.88 0.91 1.83
CA ARG A 8 -8.58 -0.37 1.71
C ARG A 8 -8.50 -0.86 0.28
N HIS A 9 -8.37 -2.16 0.07
CA HIS A 9 -8.54 -2.73 -1.27
C HIS A 9 -9.94 -3.29 -1.40
N TYR A 10 -10.59 -3.07 -2.54
CA TYR A 10 -11.84 -3.72 -2.86
C TYR A 10 -11.65 -5.25 -2.97
N VAL A 11 -12.55 -5.99 -2.34
CA VAL A 11 -12.60 -7.46 -2.41
C VAL A 11 -13.90 -7.87 -3.10
N THR A 12 -13.78 -8.66 -4.18
CA THR A 12 -14.94 -9.16 -4.92
C THR A 12 -15.83 -10.04 -4.05
N ARG A 13 -17.06 -10.31 -4.52
CA ARG A 13 -17.95 -11.30 -3.89
C ARG A 13 -17.32 -12.69 -3.75
N SER A 14 -16.44 -13.07 -4.69
CA SER A 14 -15.69 -14.34 -4.63
C SER A 14 -14.55 -14.33 -3.61
N GLY A 15 -14.24 -13.18 -3.00
CA GLY A 15 -13.16 -13.04 -2.01
C GLY A 15 -11.81 -12.63 -2.60
N LYS A 16 -11.78 -12.18 -3.86
CA LYS A 16 -10.56 -11.80 -4.56
C LYS A 16 -10.20 -10.33 -4.29
N ASP A 17 -9.00 -10.08 -3.79
CA ASP A 17 -8.40 -8.74 -3.72
C ASP A 17 -7.86 -8.39 -5.11
N VAL A 18 -8.58 -7.50 -5.82
CA VAL A 18 -8.28 -7.20 -7.23
C VAL A 18 -7.02 -6.36 -7.40
N PHE A 19 -6.67 -5.54 -6.40
CA PHE A 19 -5.47 -4.72 -6.43
C PHE A 19 -4.23 -5.60 -6.23
N ASP A 20 -4.25 -6.44 -5.18
CA ASP A 20 -3.10 -7.29 -4.87
C ASP A 20 -2.86 -8.36 -5.93
N ASP A 21 -3.93 -8.95 -6.48
CA ASP A 21 -3.84 -9.89 -7.60
C ASP A 21 -3.17 -9.25 -8.82
N TRP A 22 -3.65 -8.07 -9.24
CA TRP A 22 -3.03 -7.33 -10.34
C TRP A 22 -1.58 -6.98 -10.06
N LEU A 23 -1.28 -6.43 -8.87
CA LEU A 23 0.07 -6.04 -8.50
C LEU A 23 1.01 -7.25 -8.49
N SER A 24 0.52 -8.44 -8.12
CA SER A 24 1.32 -9.68 -8.09
C SER A 24 1.65 -10.24 -9.47
N GLN A 25 0.87 -9.89 -10.49
CA GLN A 25 1.06 -10.36 -11.87
C GLN A 25 2.06 -9.50 -12.65
N LEU A 26 2.47 -8.33 -12.14
CA LEU A 26 3.49 -7.52 -12.78
C LEU A 26 4.85 -8.21 -12.69
N ALA A 27 5.50 -8.47 -13.82
CA ALA A 27 6.84 -9.07 -13.85
C ALA A 27 7.93 -8.14 -13.31
N ASP A 28 7.73 -6.82 -13.41
CA ASP A 28 8.68 -5.82 -12.92
C ASP A 28 8.48 -5.56 -11.42
N THR A 29 9.33 -6.16 -10.58
CA THR A 29 9.36 -5.96 -9.13
C THR A 29 9.57 -4.49 -8.74
N ARG A 30 10.33 -3.72 -9.52
CA ARG A 30 10.55 -2.29 -9.25
C ARG A 30 9.30 -1.48 -9.54
N ALA A 31 8.53 -1.83 -10.59
CA ALA A 31 7.21 -1.26 -10.80
C ALA A 31 6.27 -1.55 -9.64
N GLN A 32 6.22 -2.80 -9.16
CA GLN A 32 5.42 -3.15 -7.99
C GLN A 32 5.77 -2.29 -6.78
N ALA A 33 7.06 -2.09 -6.53
CA ALA A 33 7.56 -1.31 -5.40
C ALA A 33 7.21 0.17 -5.53
N LYS A 34 7.34 0.75 -6.73
CA LYS A 34 6.93 2.12 -7.03
C LYS A 34 5.44 2.35 -6.85
N ILE A 35 4.61 1.39 -7.27
CA ILE A 35 3.17 1.44 -7.06
C ILE A 35 2.85 1.39 -5.57
N ALA A 36 3.41 0.42 -4.82
CA ALA A 36 3.19 0.32 -3.38
C ALA A 36 3.66 1.59 -2.63
N SER A 37 4.79 2.17 -3.04
CA SER A 37 5.27 3.46 -2.51
C SER A 37 4.27 4.59 -2.77
N ARG A 38 3.70 4.67 -3.98
CA ARG A 38 2.64 5.65 -4.29
C ARG A 38 1.39 5.47 -3.43
N ILE A 39 1.00 4.22 -3.14
CA ILE A 39 -0.15 3.96 -2.25
C ILE A 39 0.17 4.37 -0.80
N ASN A 40 1.39 4.15 -0.31
CA ASN A 40 1.82 4.67 0.99
C ASN A 40 1.76 6.21 1.03
N ARG A 41 2.13 6.89 -0.06
CA ARG A 41 2.04 8.35 -0.17
C ARG A 41 0.59 8.83 -0.04
N LEU A 42 -0.33 8.10 -0.67
CA LEU A 42 -1.77 8.31 -0.52
C LEU A 42 -2.23 8.10 0.93
N ALA A 43 -1.74 7.05 1.61
CA ALA A 43 -2.03 6.79 3.01
C ALA A 43 -1.54 7.91 3.95
N ALA A 44 -0.43 8.56 3.61
CA ALA A 44 0.06 9.75 4.30
C ALA A 44 -0.78 11.02 4.03
N GLY A 45 -1.81 10.94 3.19
CA GLY A 45 -2.67 12.05 2.81
C GLY A 45 -2.13 12.91 1.68
N ASN A 46 -1.10 12.45 0.97
CA ASN A 46 -0.55 13.12 -0.20
C ASN A 46 -1.00 12.42 -1.49
N PHE A 47 -1.99 12.99 -2.16
CA PHE A 47 -2.60 12.42 -3.36
C PHE A 47 -1.74 12.65 -4.62
N GLY A 48 -0.84 13.65 -4.63
CA GLY A 48 0.01 14.01 -5.77
C GLY A 48 -0.76 14.13 -7.10
N ASP A 49 -0.18 13.62 -8.18
CA ASP A 49 -0.84 13.52 -9.50
C ASP A 49 -2.02 12.53 -9.46
N CYS A 50 -3.22 13.09 -9.40
CA CYS A 50 -4.48 12.37 -9.50
C CYS A 50 -5.51 13.19 -10.28
N ARG A 51 -6.46 12.51 -10.91
CA ARG A 51 -7.53 13.14 -11.69
C ARG A 51 -8.90 12.61 -11.25
N PRO A 52 -9.86 13.48 -10.85
CA PRO A 52 -11.23 13.03 -10.64
C PRO A 52 -11.85 12.57 -11.96
N LEU A 53 -12.60 11.47 -11.90
CA LEU A 53 -13.39 10.93 -13.01
C LEU A 53 -14.88 11.15 -12.71
N ARG A 54 -15.73 10.20 -13.12
CA ARG A 54 -17.18 10.23 -12.88
C ARG A 54 -17.55 9.37 -11.67
N GLN A 55 -18.72 9.63 -11.09
CA GLN A 55 -19.34 8.78 -10.06
C GLN A 55 -18.47 8.58 -8.80
N GLY A 56 -17.72 9.62 -8.39
CA GLY A 56 -16.90 9.57 -7.18
C GLY A 56 -15.63 8.72 -7.28
N VAL A 57 -15.25 8.31 -8.49
CA VAL A 57 -13.99 7.61 -8.77
C VAL A 57 -12.92 8.60 -9.22
N SER A 58 -11.68 8.38 -8.77
CA SER A 58 -10.50 9.13 -9.18
C SER A 58 -9.42 8.19 -9.73
N GLU A 59 -8.61 8.70 -10.64
CA GLU A 59 -7.43 8.05 -11.18
C GLU A 59 -6.17 8.55 -10.47
N LEU A 60 -5.41 7.66 -9.85
CA LEU A 60 -4.06 7.91 -9.37
C LEU A 60 -3.07 7.57 -10.48
N ARG A 61 -2.23 8.52 -10.85
CA ARG A 61 -1.21 8.33 -11.90
C ARG A 61 0.14 8.05 -11.29
N ILE A 62 0.85 7.12 -11.90
CA ILE A 62 2.16 6.65 -11.49
C ILE A 62 3.05 6.68 -12.72
N ASP A 63 3.96 7.65 -12.76
CA ASP A 63 4.91 7.84 -13.85
C ASP A 63 6.09 6.88 -13.68
N TRP A 64 5.89 5.64 -14.13
CA TRP A 64 6.90 4.59 -14.17
C TRP A 64 6.61 3.63 -15.32
N GLY A 65 7.63 3.34 -16.14
CA GLY A 65 7.52 2.41 -17.27
C GLY A 65 6.37 2.77 -18.23
N PRO A 66 5.36 1.90 -18.42
CA PRO A 66 4.23 2.15 -19.33
C PRO A 66 3.24 3.24 -18.85
N GLY A 67 3.46 3.75 -17.64
CA GLY A 67 2.53 4.60 -16.90
C GLY A 67 1.43 3.74 -16.29
N TYR A 68 1.41 3.65 -14.95
CA TYR A 68 0.41 2.87 -14.24
C TYR A 68 -0.71 3.77 -13.70
N ARG A 69 -1.92 3.20 -13.60
CA ARG A 69 -3.10 3.88 -13.09
C ARG A 69 -3.78 3.00 -12.04
N VAL A 70 -4.05 3.59 -10.90
CA VAL A 70 -4.85 2.95 -9.84
C VAL A 70 -6.12 3.78 -9.67
N TYR A 71 -7.27 3.14 -9.83
CA TYR A 71 -8.56 3.77 -9.65
C TYR A 71 -9.02 3.58 -8.21
N TYR A 72 -9.49 4.66 -7.60
CA TYR A 72 -9.91 4.65 -6.21
C TYR A 72 -11.15 5.53 -5.98
N ALA A 73 -11.85 5.29 -4.88
CA ALA A 73 -12.89 6.16 -4.36
C ALA A 73 -12.58 6.57 -2.92
N VAL A 74 -12.99 7.78 -2.52
CA VAL A 74 -12.79 8.29 -1.15
C VAL A 74 -14.13 8.35 -0.44
N LEU A 75 -14.20 7.73 0.74
CA LEU A 75 -15.35 7.71 1.65
C LEU A 75 -14.89 8.25 3.01
N GLY A 76 -15.03 9.55 3.22
CA GLY A 76 -14.50 10.22 4.42
C GLY A 76 -12.98 10.11 4.49
N ARG A 77 -12.46 9.39 5.50
CA ARG A 77 -11.01 9.15 5.69
C ARG A 77 -10.54 7.80 5.14
N VAL A 78 -11.40 7.10 4.41
CA VAL A 78 -11.08 5.81 3.79
C VAL A 78 -10.93 6.00 2.29
N CYS A 79 -9.81 5.55 1.73
CA CYS A 79 -9.60 5.45 0.30
C CYS A 79 -9.66 3.97 -0.10
N VAL A 80 -10.60 3.63 -0.98
CA VAL A 80 -10.81 2.26 -1.46
C VAL A 80 -10.20 2.12 -2.85
N LEU A 81 -9.20 1.27 -3.00
CA LEU A 81 -8.60 0.90 -4.29
C LEU A 81 -9.53 -0.07 -5.01
N LEU A 82 -9.97 0.29 -6.22
CA LEU A 82 -11.02 -0.40 -6.96
C LEU A 82 -10.49 -1.27 -8.09
N LEU A 83 -9.69 -0.68 -8.98
CA LEU A 83 -9.19 -1.31 -10.19
C LEU A 83 -7.79 -0.78 -10.45
N CYS A 84 -6.96 -1.59 -11.10
CA CYS A 84 -5.65 -1.18 -11.57
C CYS A 84 -5.54 -1.42 -13.07
N GLY A 85 -4.90 -0.49 -13.76
CA GLY A 85 -4.70 -0.53 -15.20
C GLY A 85 -3.29 -0.08 -15.57
N GLY A 86 -2.67 -0.81 -16.49
CA GLY A 86 -1.30 -0.57 -16.91
C GLY A 86 -1.00 -1.21 -18.25
N ASP A 87 -1.66 -0.75 -19.32
CA ASP A 87 -1.11 -0.74 -20.67
C ASP A 87 -2.04 0.11 -21.56
N LYS A 88 -1.50 1.18 -22.17
CA LYS A 88 -2.21 1.96 -23.20
C LYS A 88 -2.49 1.15 -24.47
N ARG A 89 -1.94 -0.07 -24.60
CA ARG A 89 -2.10 -0.95 -25.77
C ARG A 89 -3.06 -2.12 -25.60
N ASN A 90 -3.64 -2.35 -24.42
CA ASN A 90 -4.61 -3.46 -24.26
C ASN A 90 -5.82 -3.15 -23.36
N SER A 91 -6.32 -1.91 -23.43
CA SER A 91 -7.54 -1.48 -22.73
C SER A 91 -8.81 -1.78 -23.55
N ARG A 92 -9.12 -3.05 -23.80
CA ARG A 92 -10.48 -3.51 -24.17
C ARG A 92 -10.98 -4.54 -23.18
N ARG A 93 -11.16 -4.12 -21.95
CA ARG A 93 -12.11 -4.78 -21.03
C ARG A 93 -12.69 -3.73 -20.10
N THR A 94 -13.51 -2.89 -20.72
CA THR A 94 -14.52 -2.09 -20.03
C THR A 94 -15.40 -3.05 -19.24
N LEU A 95 -15.43 -2.93 -17.92
CA LEU A 95 -16.54 -3.46 -17.14
C LEU A 95 -17.74 -2.58 -17.47
N THR A 96 -18.54 -3.04 -18.44
CA THR A 96 -19.92 -2.60 -18.56
C THR A 96 -20.58 -2.84 -17.21
N GLY A 97 -21.09 -1.75 -16.63
CA GLY A 97 -21.76 -1.76 -15.35
C GLY A 97 -22.87 -2.81 -15.36
N HIS A 98 -22.75 -3.80 -14.48
CA HIS A 98 -23.89 -4.62 -14.12
C HIS A 98 -24.72 -3.82 -13.12
N SER A 99 -25.51 -2.89 -13.65
CA SER A 99 -26.70 -2.39 -12.96
C SER A 99 -27.71 -3.52 -12.91
N ASN A 100 -27.91 -4.10 -11.74
CA ASN A 100 -29.23 -4.56 -11.27
C ASN A 100 -29.06 -5.21 -9.91
N THR A 101 -29.67 -4.64 -8.86
CA THR A 101 -30.73 -5.34 -8.13
C THR A 101 -31.39 -4.41 -7.11
N SER A 102 -32.68 -4.17 -7.33
CA SER A 102 -33.62 -3.88 -6.25
C SER A 102 -34.38 -5.17 -5.91
N ARG A 103 -34.57 -5.39 -4.61
CA ARG A 103 -35.59 -6.18 -3.90
C ARG A 103 -35.38 -7.67 -3.55
N THR A 104 -35.75 -7.88 -2.27
CA THR A 104 -36.25 -9.05 -1.52
C THR A 104 -35.30 -10.10 -0.93
N THR A 105 -35.20 -9.94 0.40
CA THR A 105 -34.90 -10.87 1.51
C THR A 105 -35.23 -12.36 1.32
N LYS A 106 -34.30 -13.22 1.78
CA LYS A 106 -34.55 -14.35 2.69
C LYS A 106 -33.22 -14.79 3.34
N LYS A 107 -33.21 -14.88 4.68
CA LYS A 107 -32.05 -15.29 5.52
C LYS A 107 -31.83 -16.81 5.42
N GLY A 108 -30.58 -17.22 5.20
CA GLY A 108 -30.06 -18.58 5.36
C GLY A 108 -28.79 -18.56 6.25
N PRO A 109 -28.33 -19.72 6.76
CA PRO A 109 -27.59 -19.80 8.01
C PRO A 109 -26.11 -19.41 7.89
N ASP A 110 -25.65 -18.70 8.92
CA ASP A 110 -24.28 -18.41 9.35
C ASP A 110 -23.17 -18.38 8.28
N THR A 111 -23.25 -17.41 7.37
CA THR A 111 -22.11 -17.06 6.51
C THR A 111 -21.14 -16.17 7.26
N MET A 112 -19.96 -16.70 7.56
CA MET A 112 -18.74 -15.95 7.89
C MET A 112 -18.74 -14.61 7.13
N LYS A 113 -18.89 -13.47 7.84
CA LYS A 113 -19.02 -12.13 7.25
C LYS A 113 -17.86 -11.88 6.28
N ARG A 114 -18.09 -12.08 4.97
CA ARG A 114 -17.08 -11.81 3.94
C ARG A 114 -16.85 -10.30 3.91
N LYS A 115 -15.64 -9.86 4.25
CA LYS A 115 -15.29 -8.44 4.25
C LYS A 115 -15.26 -7.94 2.80
N ALA A 116 -16.01 -6.88 2.51
CA ALA A 116 -16.04 -6.23 1.18
C ALA A 116 -14.73 -5.51 0.82
N SER A 117 -13.77 -5.46 1.76
CA SER A 117 -12.47 -4.85 1.57
C SER A 117 -11.38 -5.47 2.46
N SER A 118 -10.13 -5.43 2.02
CA SER A 118 -8.94 -5.79 2.80
C SER A 118 -8.17 -4.52 3.26
N SER A 119 -7.41 -4.59 4.35
CA SER A 119 -6.52 -3.51 4.77
C SER A 119 -5.25 -3.50 3.92
N HIS A 120 -4.83 -2.33 3.42
CA HIS A 120 -3.58 -2.22 2.66
C HIS A 120 -2.36 -2.66 3.48
N ASP A 121 -2.22 -2.15 4.72
CA ASP A 121 -1.11 -2.50 5.62
C ASP A 121 -1.02 -4.02 5.85
N GLU A 122 -2.16 -4.68 6.11
CA GLU A 122 -2.19 -6.14 6.29
C GLU A 122 -1.82 -6.89 5.00
N THR A 123 -2.28 -6.40 3.84
CA THR A 123 -1.95 -6.98 2.54
C THR A 123 -0.47 -6.84 2.22
N MET A 124 0.14 -5.68 2.49
CA MET A 124 1.56 -5.45 2.33
C MET A 124 2.41 -6.36 3.21
N VAL A 125 2.05 -6.52 4.49
CA VAL A 125 2.74 -7.44 5.41
C VAL A 125 2.64 -8.89 4.92
N ARG A 126 1.48 -9.32 4.40
CA ARG A 126 1.34 -10.66 3.81
C ARG A 126 2.21 -10.83 2.56
N ARG A 127 2.26 -9.84 1.68
CA ARG A 127 3.10 -9.85 0.46
C ARG A 127 4.58 -9.95 0.81
N LEU A 128 5.08 -9.08 1.69
CA LEU A 128 6.48 -9.04 2.10
C LEU A 128 6.94 -10.35 2.78
N ARG A 129 6.04 -11.08 3.44
CA ARG A 129 6.33 -12.43 3.96
C ARG A 129 6.48 -13.48 2.85
N LYS A 130 5.73 -13.35 1.75
CA LYS A 130 5.73 -14.31 0.63
C LYS A 130 6.88 -14.06 -0.35
N ASP A 131 7.26 -12.80 -0.52
CA ASP A 131 8.34 -12.39 -1.41
C ASP A 131 9.37 -11.54 -0.64
N PRO A 132 10.40 -12.18 -0.05
CA PRO A 132 11.48 -11.47 0.62
C PRO A 132 12.32 -10.59 -0.33
N GLY A 133 12.40 -10.93 -1.62
CA GLY A 133 13.16 -10.15 -2.62
C GLY A 133 12.55 -8.77 -2.87
N PHE A 134 11.23 -8.66 -2.72
CA PHE A 134 10.50 -7.40 -2.82
C PHE A 134 10.88 -6.37 -1.75
N ALA A 135 11.34 -6.80 -0.57
CA ALA A 135 11.59 -5.90 0.58
C ALA A 135 12.59 -4.78 0.27
N ALA A 136 13.68 -5.09 -0.44
CA ALA A 136 14.72 -4.12 -0.78
C ALA A 136 14.22 -3.08 -1.81
N GLU A 137 13.56 -3.53 -2.88
CA GLU A 137 12.99 -2.61 -3.87
C GLU A 137 11.86 -1.78 -3.27
N TYR A 138 11.05 -2.34 -2.36
CA TYR A 138 10.01 -1.60 -1.65
C TYR A 138 10.58 -0.48 -0.78
N LEU A 139 11.59 -0.77 0.04
CA LEU A 139 12.24 0.25 0.87
C LEU A 139 12.95 1.31 0.02
N LYS A 140 13.60 0.90 -1.07
CA LYS A 140 14.24 1.80 -2.03
C LYS A 140 13.23 2.72 -2.71
N ALA A 141 12.09 2.19 -3.18
CA ALA A 141 11.04 2.99 -3.77
C ALA A 141 10.43 3.99 -2.76
N ALA A 142 10.42 3.65 -1.47
CA ALA A 142 10.01 4.55 -0.40
C ALA A 142 11.04 5.65 -0.11
N LEU A 143 12.34 5.35 -0.21
CA LEU A 143 13.43 6.34 -0.09
C LEU A 143 13.49 7.29 -1.30
N GLU A 144 13.19 6.78 -2.49
CA GLU A 144 13.10 7.58 -3.72
C GLU A 144 11.87 8.51 -3.73
N ASP A 145 10.93 8.35 -2.78
CA ASP A 145 9.76 9.21 -2.62
C ASP A 145 10.13 10.51 -1.87
N GLY A 146 10.71 11.47 -2.59
CA GLY A 146 11.14 12.75 -2.04
C GLY A 146 10.01 13.71 -1.66
N ASP A 147 8.79 13.47 -2.15
CA ASP A 147 7.64 14.37 -1.92
C ASP A 147 6.95 14.13 -0.57
N GLU A 148 7.12 12.94 0.02
CA GLU A 148 6.46 12.56 1.26
C GLU A 148 7.34 11.64 2.12
N PRO A 149 8.16 12.21 3.02
CA PRO A 149 9.08 11.45 3.87
C PRO A 149 8.42 10.37 4.73
N ARG A 150 7.12 10.50 5.04
CA ARG A 150 6.37 9.50 5.82
C ARG A 150 6.21 8.17 5.08
N VAL A 151 6.38 8.14 3.76
CA VAL A 151 6.36 6.90 2.96
C VAL A 151 7.42 5.92 3.44
N LEU A 152 8.62 6.41 3.79
CA LEU A 152 9.69 5.62 4.38
C LEU A 152 9.25 4.98 5.71
N LEU A 153 8.61 5.75 6.58
CA LEU A 153 8.17 5.28 7.91
C LEU A 153 7.12 4.18 7.78
N ILE A 154 6.17 4.34 6.85
CA ILE A 154 5.14 3.34 6.55
C ILE A 154 5.81 2.04 6.05
N ALA A 155 6.75 2.14 5.11
CA ALA A 155 7.46 0.97 4.58
C ALA A 155 8.26 0.23 5.65
N LEU A 156 9.00 0.96 6.49
CA LEU A 156 9.74 0.40 7.62
C LEU A 156 8.81 -0.26 8.64
N ARG A 157 7.63 0.32 8.90
CA ARG A 157 6.62 -0.29 9.78
C ARG A 157 6.16 -1.64 9.23
N HIS A 158 5.83 -1.72 7.94
CA HIS A 158 5.44 -3.00 7.32
C HIS A 158 6.55 -4.05 7.44
N LEU A 159 7.81 -3.68 7.13
CA LEU A 159 8.96 -4.58 7.25
C LEU A 159 9.21 -5.02 8.70
N ALA A 160 9.04 -4.11 9.66
CA ALA A 160 9.16 -4.46 11.07
C ALA A 160 8.04 -5.40 11.55
N GLN A 161 6.81 -5.24 11.03
CA GLN A 161 5.69 -6.13 11.30
C GLN A 161 5.88 -7.53 10.69
N VAL A 162 6.56 -7.64 9.55
CA VAL A 162 6.91 -8.93 8.93
C VAL A 162 7.74 -9.78 9.88
N GLN A 163 8.77 -9.19 10.51
CA GLN A 163 9.68 -9.89 11.43
C GLN A 163 9.21 -9.92 12.90
N GLY A 164 8.21 -9.10 13.23
CA GLY A 164 7.70 -8.91 14.58
C GLY A 164 8.35 -7.71 15.26
N ILE A 165 7.52 -6.72 15.63
CA ILE A 165 7.95 -5.45 16.24
C ILE A 165 8.83 -5.67 17.48
N ALA A 166 8.47 -6.62 18.33
CA ALA A 166 9.22 -6.95 19.54
C ALA A 166 10.66 -7.39 19.25
N ARG A 167 10.86 -8.20 18.21
CA ARG A 167 12.17 -8.70 17.78
C ARG A 167 12.99 -7.56 17.19
N VAL A 168 12.38 -6.75 16.35
CA VAL A 168 13.04 -5.61 15.70
C VAL A 168 13.47 -4.56 16.73
N ALA A 169 12.61 -4.20 17.68
CA ALA A 169 12.93 -3.28 18.77
C ALA A 169 14.14 -3.77 19.58
N LYS A 170 14.13 -5.04 19.99
CA LYS A 170 15.25 -5.67 20.72
C LYS A 170 16.54 -5.62 19.91
N ALA A 171 16.50 -6.01 18.64
CA ALA A 171 17.69 -6.03 17.76
C ALA A 171 18.20 -4.61 17.43
N ALA A 172 17.31 -3.61 17.39
CA ALA A 172 17.66 -2.21 17.20
C ALA A 172 18.10 -1.49 18.49
N GLY A 173 18.03 -2.15 19.65
CA GLY A 173 18.42 -1.58 20.93
C GLY A 173 17.49 -0.46 21.43
N ILE A 174 16.20 -0.52 21.09
CA ILE A 174 15.20 0.48 21.51
C ILE A 174 13.96 -0.18 22.10
N GLU A 175 13.22 0.58 22.90
CA GLU A 175 11.93 0.11 23.44
C GLU A 175 10.86 -0.05 22.34
N ARG A 176 9.93 -0.99 22.54
CA ARG A 176 8.85 -1.27 21.58
C ARG A 176 7.96 -0.06 21.34
N GLU A 177 7.57 0.64 22.40
CA GLU A 177 6.76 1.87 22.31
C GLU A 177 7.50 2.99 21.58
N SER A 178 8.81 3.11 21.82
CA SER A 178 9.66 4.03 21.08
C SER A 178 9.70 3.70 19.59
N LEU A 179 9.79 2.42 19.21
CA LEU A 179 9.72 1.98 17.81
C LEU A 179 8.35 2.29 17.17
N TYR A 180 7.24 2.05 17.88
CA TYR A 180 5.91 2.40 17.40
C TYR A 180 5.74 3.89 17.16
N ARG A 181 6.18 4.73 18.11
CA ARG A 181 6.13 6.19 17.98
C ARG A 181 7.00 6.67 16.82
N ALA A 182 8.21 6.14 16.71
CA ALA A 182 9.18 6.47 15.67
C ALA A 182 8.69 6.17 14.25
N LEU A 183 7.99 5.06 14.03
CA LEU A 183 7.48 4.65 12.70
C LEU A 183 5.99 4.98 12.48
N SER A 184 5.41 5.79 13.36
CA SER A 184 4.03 6.25 13.24
C SER A 184 3.87 7.29 12.12
N ALA A 185 2.62 7.60 11.76
CA ALA A 185 2.32 8.65 10.77
C ALA A 185 2.78 10.06 11.18
N HIS A 186 3.11 10.27 12.46
CA HIS A 186 3.66 11.51 12.99
C HIS A 186 5.05 11.29 13.60
N GLY A 187 5.68 10.16 13.31
CA GLY A 187 6.99 9.81 13.81
C GLY A 187 8.07 10.72 13.24
N ASN A 188 9.09 10.98 14.04
CA ASN A 188 10.30 11.67 13.63
C ASN A 188 11.52 10.91 14.17
N PRO A 189 11.86 9.75 13.59
CA PRO A 189 12.98 8.96 14.07
C PRO A 189 14.30 9.69 13.83
N ARG A 190 15.23 9.56 14.78
CA ARG A 190 16.62 9.98 14.54
C ARG A 190 17.23 9.12 13.44
N LEU A 191 18.24 9.65 12.75
CA LEU A 191 19.00 8.87 11.77
C LEU A 191 19.57 7.58 12.37
N SER A 192 20.06 7.63 13.61
CA SER A 192 20.53 6.45 14.35
C SER A 192 19.43 5.39 14.51
N THR A 193 18.19 5.81 14.79
CA THR A 193 17.03 4.92 14.88
C THR A 193 16.73 4.28 13.52
N LEU A 194 16.73 5.04 12.43
CA LEU A 194 16.51 4.51 11.08
C LEU A 194 17.58 3.48 10.69
N VAL A 195 18.85 3.76 10.96
CA VAL A 195 19.97 2.83 10.69
C VAL A 195 19.87 1.56 11.54
N ALA A 196 19.51 1.70 12.83
CA ALA A 196 19.35 0.55 13.72
C ALA A 196 18.17 -0.35 13.29
N VAL A 197 17.03 0.25 12.96
CA VAL A 197 15.84 -0.48 12.50
C VAL A 197 16.11 -1.17 11.16
N THR A 198 16.72 -0.48 10.19
CA THR A 198 17.05 -1.07 8.88
C THR A 198 18.01 -2.26 9.03
N ARG A 199 19.03 -2.15 9.87
CA ARG A 199 19.92 -3.27 10.20
C ARG A 199 19.17 -4.41 10.89
N ALA A 200 18.29 -4.11 11.84
CA ALA A 200 17.51 -5.10 12.57
C ALA A 200 16.57 -5.90 11.66
N ILE A 201 16.08 -5.29 10.57
CA ILE A 201 15.29 -5.99 9.54
C ILE A 201 16.15 -6.63 8.44
N GLY A 202 17.48 -6.63 8.56
CA GLY A 202 18.38 -7.26 7.60
C GLY A 202 18.63 -6.47 6.31
N LEU A 203 18.34 -5.16 6.31
CA LEU A 203 18.60 -4.26 5.18
C LEU A 203 19.69 -3.24 5.52
N LYS A 204 20.32 -2.68 4.49
CA LYS A 204 21.37 -1.66 4.62
C LYS A 204 21.00 -0.42 3.82
N LEU A 205 21.12 0.75 4.43
CA LEU A 205 21.02 2.03 3.73
C LEU A 205 22.36 2.32 3.02
N THR A 206 22.29 2.71 1.75
CA THR A 206 23.46 3.04 0.92
C THR A 206 23.21 4.32 0.14
N VAL A 207 24.26 5.10 -0.10
CA VAL A 207 24.23 6.27 -1.00
C VAL A 207 24.67 5.83 -2.39
N LYS A 208 24.07 6.42 -3.44
CA LYS A 208 24.43 6.24 -4.84
C LYS A 208 24.56 7.62 -5.49
N ALA A 209 25.34 7.73 -6.57
CA ALA A 209 25.34 8.94 -7.40
C ALA A 209 23.94 9.20 -7.96
N ALA A 210 23.58 10.48 -8.06
CA ALA A 210 22.30 10.94 -8.60
C ALA A 210 22.29 10.88 -10.14
#